data_AF-A0A519S8G8-F1
#
_entry.id   AF-A0A519S8G8-F1
#
_cell.length_a   1.000
_cell.length_b   1.000
_cell.length_c   1.000
_cell.angle_alpha   90.00
_cell.angle_beta   90.00
_cell.angle_gamma   90.00
#
_symmetry.space_group_name_H-M   'P 1'
#
loop_
_entity.id
_entity.type
_entity.pdbx_description
1 polymer ?
#
loop_
_entity_poly.entity_id
_entity_poly.type
_entity_poly.pdbx_seq_one_letter_code
_entity_poly.pdbx_strand_id
1 'polypeptide(L)'
;MALTAYRAAVPLLRIPFSLFLMPIFWFGLSALREPFSWGRAVTVFLILHLLVYPASNGYNSFYDRDEDSIGGLKTPPKVTPQLLHLVYLFDALALTGALLLGWLFALLVLIYLLISKAYSYEGIRLKKYPLLSTAVVVVFQGAFTFLLAQVGVGATAGQLTEKTNLLLALVSTLFLCGSYPLTQIYQHQEDTRRGDRTLSLRLSLIFLVATGPVVALFARWVWLAWRNPALANFEWTMRMNKVSSLCLSAAFIAMLVLSR
;
A
#
# COMPACT_ATOMS: atom_id res chain seq x y z
N MET A 1 -3.57 31.23 -18.31
CA MET A 1 -4.64 30.72 -17.42
C MET A 1 -4.75 29.19 -17.40
N ALA A 2 -4.81 28.50 -18.55
CA ALA A 2 -4.88 27.03 -18.57
C ALA A 2 -3.59 26.33 -18.08
N LEU A 3 -2.41 26.77 -18.57
CA LEU A 3 -1.12 26.17 -18.19
C LEU A 3 -0.82 26.30 -16.68
N THR A 4 -1.22 27.43 -16.08
CA THR A 4 -1.13 27.66 -14.63
C THR A 4 -2.01 26.68 -13.83
N ALA A 5 -3.20 26.31 -14.33
CA ALA A 5 -4.05 25.33 -13.68
C ALA A 5 -3.46 23.91 -13.74
N TYR A 6 -2.87 23.50 -14.86
CA TYR A 6 -2.16 22.23 -14.97
C TYR A 6 -0.93 22.18 -14.05
N ARG A 7 -0.14 23.26 -13.99
CA ARG A 7 1.01 23.34 -13.06
C ARG A 7 0.59 23.20 -11.59
N ALA A 8 -0.56 23.76 -11.21
CA ALA A 8 -1.11 23.61 -9.87
C ALA A 8 -1.67 22.20 -9.59
N ALA A 9 -2.11 21.48 -10.63
CA ALA A 9 -2.65 20.12 -10.49
C ALA A 9 -1.57 19.04 -10.38
N VAL A 10 -0.42 19.19 -11.05
CA VAL A 10 0.64 18.16 -11.09
C VAL A 10 1.09 17.68 -9.70
N PRO A 11 1.31 18.53 -8.69
CA PRO A 11 1.68 18.06 -7.36
C PRO A 11 0.69 17.06 -6.76
N LEU A 12 -0.61 17.21 -7.04
CA LEU A 12 -1.69 16.33 -6.53
C LEU A 12 -1.64 14.91 -7.10
N LEU A 13 -0.93 14.70 -8.22
CA LEU A 13 -0.59 13.35 -8.71
C LEU A 13 0.40 12.63 -7.79
N ARG A 14 1.13 13.35 -6.93
CA ARG A 14 2.05 12.80 -5.94
C ARG A 14 3.08 11.83 -6.54
N ILE A 15 3.63 12.17 -7.71
CA ILE A 15 4.60 11.30 -8.42
C ILE A 15 5.80 10.89 -7.53
N PRO A 16 6.44 11.78 -6.74
CA PRO A 16 7.53 11.36 -5.85
C PRO A 16 7.08 10.36 -4.78
N PHE A 17 5.85 10.47 -4.28
CA PHE A 17 5.30 9.55 -3.28
C PHE A 17 5.16 8.12 -3.83
N SER A 18 4.92 7.97 -5.15
CA SER A 18 4.84 6.66 -5.79
C SER A 18 6.11 5.82 -5.58
N LEU A 19 7.29 6.44 -5.43
CA LEU A 19 8.54 5.72 -5.16
C LEU A 19 8.49 4.93 -3.84
N PHE A 20 7.73 5.39 -2.84
CA PHE A 20 7.59 4.66 -1.57
C PHE A 20 6.74 3.39 -1.71
N LEU A 21 6.08 3.18 -2.85
CA LEU A 21 5.30 1.97 -3.15
C LEU A 21 6.13 0.86 -3.83
N MET A 22 7.41 1.11 -4.13
CA MET A 22 8.30 0.13 -4.76
C MET A 22 8.61 -1.14 -3.96
N PRO A 23 8.55 -1.21 -2.61
CA PRO A 23 8.94 -2.43 -1.89
C PRO A 23 8.17 -3.68 -2.33
N ILE A 24 6.87 -3.57 -2.59
CA ILE A 24 6.05 -4.71 -3.03
C ILE A 24 6.40 -5.12 -4.46
N PHE A 25 6.71 -4.16 -5.33
CA PHE A 25 7.21 -4.44 -6.67
C PHE A 25 8.52 -5.23 -6.62
N TRP A 26 9.50 -4.78 -5.84
CA TRP A 26 10.78 -5.47 -5.68
C TRP A 26 10.61 -6.84 -5.03
N PHE A 27 9.72 -6.95 -4.05
CA PHE A 27 9.42 -8.23 -3.42
C PHE A 27 8.82 -9.23 -4.42
N GLY A 28 7.87 -8.79 -5.24
CA GLY A 28 7.30 -9.57 -6.34
C GLY A 28 8.35 -10.09 -7.32
N LEU A 29 9.29 -9.24 -7.74
CA LEU A 29 10.39 -9.66 -8.61
C LEU A 29 11.35 -10.63 -7.92
N SER A 30 11.71 -10.36 -6.67
CA SER A 30 12.66 -11.19 -5.91
C SER A 30 12.15 -12.62 -5.68
N ALA A 31 10.83 -12.83 -5.70
CA ALA A 31 10.21 -14.14 -5.53
C ALA A 31 10.22 -14.97 -6.83
N LEU A 32 10.45 -14.37 -7.99
CA LEU A 32 10.60 -15.10 -9.24
C LEU A 32 11.97 -15.79 -9.30
N ARG A 33 11.96 -17.10 -9.52
CA ARG A 33 13.17 -17.82 -9.93
C ARG A 33 13.52 -17.45 -11.36
N GLU A 34 14.80 -17.19 -11.64
CA GLU A 34 15.28 -16.78 -12.97
C GLU A 34 14.82 -17.73 -14.10
N PRO A 35 14.67 -17.24 -15.35
CA PRO A 35 14.86 -15.86 -15.81
C PRO A 35 13.55 -15.08 -15.99
N PHE A 36 13.60 -13.76 -15.75
CA PHE A 36 12.58 -12.78 -16.18
C PHE A 36 13.23 -11.63 -16.96
N SER A 37 12.45 -10.90 -17.77
CA SER A 37 12.99 -9.82 -18.59
C SER A 37 13.15 -8.52 -17.79
N TRP A 38 14.40 -8.06 -17.62
CA TRP A 38 14.69 -6.75 -17.03
C TRP A 38 14.08 -5.59 -17.81
N GLY A 39 14.02 -5.67 -19.14
CA GLY A 39 13.35 -4.66 -19.96
C GLY A 39 11.85 -4.55 -19.66
N ARG A 40 11.18 -5.71 -19.47
CA ARG A 40 9.79 -5.72 -19.00
C ARG A 40 9.68 -5.21 -17.56
N ALA A 41 10.61 -5.58 -16.67
CA ALA A 41 10.62 -5.09 -15.29
C ALA A 41 10.69 -3.56 -15.22
N VAL A 42 11.59 -2.93 -15.98
CA VAL A 42 11.67 -1.47 -16.07
C VAL A 42 10.37 -0.90 -16.62
N THR A 43 9.81 -1.50 -17.68
CA THR A 43 8.55 -1.01 -18.28
C THR A 43 7.37 -1.08 -17.30
N VAL A 44 7.22 -2.21 -16.59
CA VAL A 44 6.19 -2.39 -15.54
C VAL A 44 6.41 -1.39 -14.41
N PHE A 45 7.66 -1.19 -13.98
CA PHE A 45 8.00 -0.20 -12.95
C PHE A 45 7.54 1.20 -13.37
N LEU A 46 7.85 1.64 -14.59
CA LEU A 46 7.45 2.95 -15.11
C LEU A 46 5.93 3.08 -15.22
N ILE A 47 5.23 2.05 -15.74
CA ILE A 47 3.77 2.04 -15.82
C ILE A 47 3.17 2.21 -14.42
N LEU A 48 3.64 1.46 -13.43
CA LEU A 48 3.09 1.52 -12.08
C LEU A 48 3.41 2.85 -11.38
N HIS A 49 4.68 3.24 -11.35
CA HIS A 49 5.14 4.32 -10.48
C HIS A 49 4.98 5.71 -11.09
N LEU A 50 4.98 5.82 -12.43
CA LEU A 50 4.81 7.10 -13.12
C LEU A 50 3.40 7.31 -13.68
N LEU A 51 2.60 6.25 -13.88
CA LEU A 51 1.25 6.39 -14.46
C LEU A 51 0.14 5.91 -13.50
N VAL A 52 0.12 4.63 -13.13
CA VAL A 52 -0.98 4.03 -12.35
C VAL A 52 -1.11 4.66 -10.97
N TYR A 53 -0.05 4.65 -10.16
CA TYR A 53 -0.11 5.22 -8.81
C TYR A 53 -0.35 6.73 -8.83
N PRO A 54 0.28 7.52 -9.71
CA PRO A 54 -0.04 8.93 -9.81
C PRO A 54 -1.48 9.23 -10.25
N ALA A 55 -2.04 8.46 -11.18
CA ALA A 55 -3.45 8.57 -11.58
C ALA A 55 -4.39 8.29 -10.41
N SER A 56 -4.14 7.20 -9.68
CA SER A 56 -4.86 6.84 -8.46
C SER A 56 -4.79 7.94 -7.39
N ASN A 57 -3.59 8.48 -7.15
CA ASN A 57 -3.36 9.55 -6.18
C ASN A 57 -4.06 10.85 -6.58
N GLY A 58 -4.01 11.23 -7.86
CA GLY A 58 -4.68 12.42 -8.38
C GLY A 58 -6.19 12.30 -8.34
N TYR A 59 -6.74 11.12 -8.67
CA TYR A 59 -8.18 10.87 -8.57
C TYR A 59 -8.63 10.97 -7.11
N ASN A 60 -7.88 10.35 -6.19
CA ASN A 60 -8.14 10.45 -4.76
C ASN A 60 -8.13 11.92 -4.29
N SER A 61 -7.10 12.71 -4.63
CA SER A 61 -7.04 14.12 -4.26
C SER A 61 -8.18 14.95 -4.86
N PHE A 62 -8.65 14.62 -6.07
CA PHE A 62 -9.77 15.34 -6.70
C PHE A 62 -11.08 15.19 -5.93
N TYR A 63 -11.40 13.99 -5.48
CA TYR A 63 -12.64 13.70 -4.74
C TYR A 63 -12.54 14.03 -3.26
N ASP A 64 -11.36 13.91 -2.66
CA ASP A 64 -11.17 14.16 -1.23
C ASP A 64 -11.06 15.65 -0.92
N ARG A 65 -10.51 16.43 -1.87
CA ARG A 65 -10.32 17.89 -1.75
C ARG A 65 -9.66 18.30 -0.42
N ASP A 66 -8.72 17.49 0.06
CA ASP A 66 -8.01 17.72 1.32
C ASP A 66 -7.38 19.12 1.36
N GLU A 67 -7.65 19.86 2.43
CA GLU A 67 -6.96 21.13 2.72
C GLU A 67 -5.76 20.93 3.68
N ASP A 68 -5.80 19.87 4.48
CA ASP A 68 -4.71 19.44 5.35
C ASP A 68 -3.66 18.60 4.58
N SER A 69 -2.57 18.27 5.26
CA SER A 69 -1.51 17.42 4.70
C SER A 69 -2.04 16.10 4.14
N ILE A 70 -1.44 15.63 3.06
CA ILE A 70 -1.67 14.33 2.42
C ILE A 70 -0.34 13.62 2.15
N GLY A 71 -0.38 12.37 1.67
CA GLY A 71 0.81 11.57 1.39
C GLY A 71 1.82 12.34 0.51
N GLY A 72 2.99 12.65 1.07
CA GLY A 72 4.06 13.37 0.37
C GLY A 72 3.87 14.89 0.22
N LEU A 73 2.75 15.49 0.64
CA LEU A 73 2.52 16.94 0.56
C LEU A 73 2.00 17.48 1.90
N LYS A 74 2.78 18.36 2.54
CA LYS A 74 2.39 19.02 3.79
C LYS A 74 1.25 20.05 3.59
N THR A 75 1.26 20.73 2.45
CA THR A 75 0.26 21.77 2.11
C THR A 75 -0.15 21.56 0.65
N PRO A 76 -1.19 20.75 0.39
CA PRO A 76 -1.62 20.47 -0.98
C PRO A 76 -2.19 21.73 -1.63
N PRO A 77 -1.93 21.96 -2.94
CA PRO A 77 -2.58 23.02 -3.68
C PRO A 77 -4.08 22.70 -3.85
N LYS A 78 -4.90 23.73 -4.09
CA LYS A 78 -6.33 23.54 -4.34
C LYS A 78 -6.56 22.72 -5.62
N VAL A 79 -7.49 21.78 -5.53
CA VAL A 79 -7.92 20.95 -6.65
C VAL A 79 -8.47 21.81 -7.78
N THR A 80 -8.11 21.47 -9.01
CA THR A 80 -8.66 22.06 -10.23
C THR A 80 -9.23 20.96 -11.14
N PRO A 81 -10.22 21.26 -12.01
CA PRO A 81 -10.74 20.29 -12.98
C PRO A 81 -9.68 19.65 -13.88
N GLN A 82 -8.58 20.38 -14.15
CA GLN A 82 -7.45 19.92 -14.95
C GLN A 82 -6.76 18.68 -14.35
N LEU A 83 -6.89 18.45 -13.04
CA LEU A 83 -6.39 17.22 -12.40
C LEU A 83 -7.05 15.98 -13.00
N LEU A 84 -8.36 16.00 -13.26
CA LEU A 84 -9.03 14.86 -13.90
C LEU A 84 -8.55 14.63 -15.33
N HIS A 85 -8.23 15.69 -16.08
CA HIS A 85 -7.66 15.53 -17.42
C HIS A 85 -6.33 14.78 -17.37
N LEU A 86 -5.48 15.10 -16.39
CA LEU A 86 -4.20 14.41 -16.18
C LEU A 86 -4.41 12.95 -15.73
N VAL A 87 -5.36 12.71 -14.82
CA VAL A 87 -5.70 11.35 -14.36
C VAL A 87 -6.13 10.48 -15.54
N TYR A 88 -7.06 10.95 -16.38
CA TYR A 88 -7.53 10.16 -17.53
C TYR A 88 -6.46 9.97 -18.61
N LEU A 89 -5.59 10.97 -18.81
CA LEU A 89 -4.42 10.79 -19.66
C LEU A 89 -3.50 9.69 -19.13
N PHE A 90 -3.21 9.69 -17.83
CA PHE A 90 -2.34 8.69 -17.21
C PHE A 90 -2.98 7.29 -17.23
N ASP A 91 -4.29 7.19 -16.99
CA ASP A 91 -5.04 5.94 -17.13
C ASP A 91 -4.91 5.39 -18.56
N ALA A 92 -5.14 6.23 -19.58
CA ALA A 92 -5.07 5.83 -20.98
C ALA A 92 -3.65 5.38 -21.37
N LEU A 93 -2.62 6.11 -20.94
CA LEU A 93 -1.22 5.75 -21.17
C LEU A 93 -0.84 4.45 -20.44
N ALA A 94 -1.29 4.27 -19.19
CA ALA A 94 -1.02 3.07 -18.41
C ALA A 94 -1.65 1.83 -19.06
N LEU A 95 -2.91 1.93 -19.47
CA LEU A 95 -3.62 0.82 -20.12
C LEU A 95 -3.03 0.49 -21.49
N THR A 96 -2.71 1.52 -22.28
CA THR A 96 -2.05 1.33 -23.59
C THR A 96 -0.68 0.67 -23.42
N GLY A 97 0.15 1.17 -22.50
CA GLY A 97 1.45 0.58 -22.18
C GLY A 97 1.33 -0.85 -21.64
N ALA A 98 0.32 -1.13 -20.83
CA ALA A 98 0.07 -2.46 -20.30
C ALA A 98 -0.36 -3.46 -21.39
N LEU A 99 -1.17 -3.02 -22.36
CA LEU A 99 -1.58 -3.85 -23.51
C LEU A 99 -0.37 -4.30 -24.35
N LEU A 100 0.68 -3.47 -24.46
CA LEU A 100 1.92 -3.83 -25.15
C LEU A 100 2.70 -4.96 -24.44
N LEU A 101 2.50 -5.14 -23.13
CA LEU A 101 3.12 -6.23 -22.37
C LEU A 101 2.25 -7.50 -22.36
N GLY A 102 0.93 -7.36 -22.46
CA GLY A 102 0.00 -8.48 -22.64
C GLY A 102 -1.40 -8.20 -22.07
N TRP A 103 -2.40 -8.90 -22.62
CA TRP A 103 -3.81 -8.68 -22.26
C TRP A 103 -4.09 -8.91 -20.77
N LEU A 104 -3.48 -9.93 -20.14
CA LEU A 104 -3.70 -10.23 -18.74
C LEU A 104 -3.13 -9.13 -17.84
N PHE A 105 -1.95 -8.59 -18.18
CA PHE A 105 -1.37 -7.48 -17.45
C PHE A 105 -2.24 -6.22 -17.56
N ALA A 106 -2.73 -5.90 -18.76
CA ALA A 106 -3.65 -4.78 -18.98
C ALA A 106 -4.96 -4.93 -18.21
N LEU A 107 -5.53 -6.14 -18.16
CA LEU A 107 -6.72 -6.44 -17.37
C LEU A 107 -6.48 -6.21 -15.87
N LEU A 108 -5.34 -6.67 -15.33
CA LEU A 108 -5.01 -6.47 -13.92
C LEU A 108 -4.79 -4.98 -13.60
N VAL A 109 -4.13 -4.23 -14.49
CA VAL A 109 -4.00 -2.76 -14.36
C VAL A 109 -5.37 -2.08 -14.40
N LEU A 110 -6.27 -2.49 -15.30
CA LEU A 110 -7.63 -1.97 -15.37
C LEU A 110 -8.40 -2.22 -14.05
N ILE A 111 -8.35 -3.44 -13.53
CA ILE A 111 -8.98 -3.80 -12.25
C ILE A 111 -8.43 -2.93 -11.11
N TYR A 112 -7.11 -2.76 -11.04
CA TYR A 112 -6.48 -1.87 -10.05
C TYR A 112 -7.03 -0.44 -10.15
N LEU A 113 -7.04 0.13 -11.36
CA LEU A 113 -7.50 1.49 -11.61
C LEU A 113 -8.99 1.67 -11.26
N LEU A 114 -9.84 0.70 -11.57
CA LEU A 114 -11.26 0.73 -11.24
C LEU A 114 -11.49 0.68 -9.72
N ILE A 115 -10.77 -0.18 -9.02
CA ILE A 115 -10.90 -0.32 -7.56
C ILE A 115 -10.35 0.92 -6.85
N SER A 116 -9.23 1.46 -7.33
CA SER A 116 -8.71 2.73 -6.84
C SER A 116 -9.70 3.88 -7.04
N LYS A 117 -10.47 3.90 -8.14
CA LYS A 117 -11.51 4.90 -8.37
C LYS A 117 -12.72 4.68 -7.46
N ALA A 118 -13.20 3.45 -7.34
CA ALA A 118 -14.28 3.08 -6.43
C ALA A 118 -13.96 3.41 -4.97
N TYR A 119 -12.67 3.40 -4.60
CA TYR A 119 -12.20 3.79 -3.27
C TYR A 119 -12.55 5.22 -2.89
N SER A 120 -12.46 6.18 -3.83
CA SER A 120 -12.65 7.62 -3.58
C SER A 120 -13.92 8.22 -4.19
N TYR A 121 -14.48 7.62 -5.24
CA TYR A 121 -15.66 8.12 -5.93
C TYR A 121 -16.87 8.21 -5.00
N GLU A 122 -17.54 9.37 -4.93
CA GLU A 122 -18.63 9.64 -4.00
C GLU A 122 -19.80 8.65 -4.08
N GLY A 123 -20.09 8.10 -5.27
CA GLY A 123 -21.17 7.13 -5.45
C GLY A 123 -20.90 5.74 -4.86
N ILE A 124 -19.65 5.40 -4.52
CA ILE A 124 -19.27 4.10 -3.92
C ILE A 124 -18.52 4.31 -2.60
N ARG A 125 -17.43 5.12 -2.64
CA ARG A 125 -16.60 5.56 -1.51
C ARG A 125 -16.24 4.43 -0.54
N LEU A 126 -15.54 3.40 -1.02
CA LEU A 126 -15.16 2.23 -0.20
C LEU A 126 -14.41 2.63 1.08
N LYS A 127 -13.63 3.74 1.03
CA LYS A 127 -12.85 4.25 2.15
C LYS A 127 -13.67 4.63 3.40
N LYS A 128 -14.98 4.81 3.24
CA LYS A 128 -15.92 5.08 4.35
C LYS A 128 -16.03 3.90 5.34
N TYR A 129 -15.77 2.67 4.88
CA TYR A 129 -15.97 1.45 5.64
C TYR A 129 -14.64 0.89 6.18
N PRO A 130 -14.33 0.99 7.49
CA PRO A 130 -12.97 0.77 7.99
C PRO A 130 -12.37 -0.60 7.68
N LEU A 131 -13.16 -1.68 7.80
CA LEU A 131 -12.69 -3.04 7.53
C LEU A 131 -12.57 -3.30 6.03
N LEU A 132 -13.58 -2.92 5.25
CA LEU A 132 -13.59 -3.10 3.80
C LEU A 132 -12.50 -2.27 3.12
N SER A 133 -12.33 -1.01 3.53
CA SER A 133 -11.30 -0.12 3.02
C SER A 133 -9.91 -0.66 3.32
N THR A 134 -9.70 -1.19 4.53
CA THR A 134 -8.43 -1.82 4.91
C THR A 134 -8.17 -3.05 4.06
N ALA A 135 -9.14 -3.97 3.96
CA ALA A 135 -9.04 -5.19 3.17
C ALA A 135 -8.72 -4.89 1.69
N VAL A 136 -9.43 -3.93 1.09
CA VAL A 136 -9.19 -3.48 -0.28
C VAL A 136 -7.76 -2.97 -0.42
N VAL A 137 -7.31 -2.06 0.44
CA VAL A 137 -5.98 -1.49 0.30
C VAL A 137 -4.88 -2.53 0.49
N VAL A 138 -4.95 -3.37 1.52
CA VAL A 138 -3.88 -4.33 1.81
C VAL A 138 -3.80 -5.42 0.76
N VAL A 139 -4.94 -5.86 0.18
CA VAL A 139 -4.95 -6.83 -0.92
C VAL A 139 -4.42 -6.21 -2.20
N PHE A 140 -4.88 -5.00 -2.55
CA PHE A 140 -4.52 -4.35 -3.81
C PHE A 140 -3.09 -3.81 -3.83
N GLN A 141 -2.60 -3.28 -2.71
CA GLN A 141 -1.20 -2.88 -2.57
C GLN A 141 -0.28 -4.05 -2.24
N GLY A 142 -0.79 -5.17 -1.71
CA GLY A 142 -0.04 -6.38 -1.37
C GLY A 142 -0.09 -7.42 -2.47
N ALA A 143 -0.78 -8.54 -2.21
CA ALA A 143 -0.79 -9.73 -3.06
C ALA A 143 -1.15 -9.44 -4.52
N PHE A 144 -2.11 -8.54 -4.76
CA PHE A 144 -2.51 -8.19 -6.11
C PHE A 144 -1.38 -7.48 -6.87
N THR A 145 -0.76 -6.46 -6.27
CA THR A 145 0.37 -5.73 -6.89
C THR A 145 1.59 -6.64 -7.05
N PHE A 146 1.85 -7.50 -6.07
CA PHE A 146 2.90 -8.52 -6.15
C PHE A 146 2.73 -9.41 -7.40
N LEU A 147 1.54 -10.00 -7.59
CA LEU A 147 1.25 -10.87 -8.74
C LEU A 147 1.15 -10.07 -10.05
N LEU A 148 0.58 -8.87 -10.02
CA LEU A 148 0.49 -7.97 -11.16
C LEU A 148 1.88 -7.64 -11.71
N ALA A 149 2.85 -7.37 -10.84
CA ALA A 149 4.23 -7.12 -11.24
C ALA A 149 4.84 -8.35 -11.94
N GLN A 150 4.64 -9.55 -11.37
CA GLN A 150 5.12 -10.81 -11.93
C GLN A 150 4.50 -11.12 -13.31
N VAL A 151 3.19 -10.92 -13.46
CA VAL A 151 2.50 -11.03 -14.75
C VAL A 151 3.07 -10.04 -15.77
N GLY A 152 3.29 -8.80 -15.35
CA GLY A 152 3.87 -7.75 -16.21
C GLY A 152 5.25 -8.12 -16.75
N VAL A 153 6.11 -8.72 -15.92
CA VAL A 153 7.46 -9.14 -16.35
C VAL A 153 7.50 -10.45 -17.13
N GLY A 154 6.35 -11.11 -17.27
CA GLY A 154 6.20 -12.32 -18.09
C GLY A 154 6.39 -13.63 -17.32
N ALA A 155 6.09 -13.65 -16.02
CA ALA A 155 6.09 -14.89 -15.25
C ALA A 155 5.12 -15.92 -15.85
N THR A 156 5.55 -17.18 -15.89
CA THR A 156 4.73 -18.29 -16.38
C THR A 156 3.60 -18.61 -15.40
N ALA A 157 2.53 -19.27 -15.90
CA ALA A 157 1.44 -19.74 -15.04
C ALA A 157 1.95 -20.60 -13.89
N GLY A 158 2.92 -21.49 -14.15
CA GLY A 158 3.54 -22.36 -13.14
C GLY A 158 4.25 -21.59 -12.03
N GLN A 159 5.00 -20.53 -12.37
CA GLN A 159 5.65 -19.65 -11.37
C GLN A 159 4.61 -18.88 -10.55
N LEU A 160 3.57 -18.34 -11.20
CA LEU A 160 2.52 -17.57 -10.52
C LEU A 160 1.74 -18.43 -9.52
N THR A 161 1.40 -19.66 -9.90
CA THR A 161 0.60 -20.59 -9.07
C THR A 161 1.44 -21.44 -8.11
N GLU A 162 2.77 -21.26 -8.10
CA GLU A 162 3.64 -21.99 -7.19
C GLU A 162 3.28 -21.64 -5.73
N LYS A 163 3.22 -22.66 -4.87
CA LYS A 163 2.69 -22.52 -3.50
C LYS A 163 3.48 -21.50 -2.68
N THR A 164 4.81 -21.55 -2.75
CA THR A 164 5.69 -20.60 -2.05
C THR A 164 5.48 -19.19 -2.57
N ASN A 165 5.34 -19.00 -3.88
CA ASN A 165 5.05 -17.71 -4.49
C ASN A 165 3.71 -17.12 -4.01
N LEU A 166 2.65 -17.94 -3.96
CA LEU A 166 1.34 -17.52 -3.43
C LEU A 166 1.41 -17.19 -1.92
N LEU A 167 2.21 -17.94 -1.15
CA LEU A 167 2.46 -17.61 0.26
C LEU A 167 3.20 -16.28 0.40
N LEU A 168 4.18 -15.98 -0.45
CA LEU A 168 4.88 -14.69 -0.46
C LEU A 168 3.94 -13.54 -0.85
N ALA A 169 3.05 -13.76 -1.83
CA ALA A 169 1.99 -12.80 -2.16
C ALA A 169 1.09 -12.53 -0.94
N LEU A 170 0.66 -13.58 -0.21
CA LEU A 170 -0.12 -13.43 1.01
C LEU A 170 0.66 -12.66 2.10
N VAL A 171 1.94 -12.98 2.30
CA VAL A 171 2.81 -12.27 3.25
C VAL A 171 2.87 -10.77 2.93
N SER A 172 2.91 -10.39 1.66
CA SER A 172 2.92 -8.99 1.24
C SER A 172 1.65 -8.23 1.69
N THR A 173 0.47 -8.88 1.60
CA THR A 173 -0.81 -8.36 2.13
C THR A 173 -0.79 -8.25 3.65
N LEU A 174 -0.31 -9.29 4.34
CA LEU A 174 -0.27 -9.31 5.81
C LEU A 174 0.68 -8.24 6.37
N PHE A 175 1.81 -8.00 5.70
CA PHE A 175 2.75 -6.95 6.08
C PHE A 175 2.09 -5.56 6.00
N LEU A 176 1.32 -5.31 4.94
CA LEU A 176 0.57 -4.07 4.79
C LEU A 176 -0.58 -3.93 5.78
N CYS A 177 -1.17 -5.03 6.24
CA CYS A 177 -2.19 -4.99 7.29
C CYS A 177 -1.66 -4.35 8.58
N GLY A 178 -0.39 -4.62 8.94
CA GLY A 178 0.26 -4.00 10.09
C GLY A 178 0.67 -2.54 9.88
N SER A 179 1.16 -2.18 8.68
CA SER A 179 1.72 -0.85 8.43
C SER A 179 0.71 0.18 7.91
N TYR A 180 -0.33 -0.24 7.19
CA TYR A 180 -1.30 0.67 6.58
C TYR A 180 -2.02 1.58 7.58
N PRO A 181 -2.53 1.10 8.74
CA PRO A 181 -3.15 1.98 9.73
C PRO A 181 -2.21 3.07 10.27
N LEU A 182 -0.90 2.82 10.28
CA LEU A 182 0.10 3.80 10.74
C LEU A 182 0.20 4.99 9.77
N THR A 183 0.02 4.72 8.47
CA THR A 183 0.05 5.77 7.43
C THR A 183 -1.11 6.75 7.52
N GLN A 184 -2.17 6.41 8.26
CA GLN A 184 -3.38 7.22 8.36
C GLN A 184 -3.45 8.06 9.65
N ILE A 185 -2.46 7.96 10.56
CA ILE A 185 -2.52 8.59 11.88
C ILE A 185 -2.66 10.12 11.80
N TYR A 186 -1.98 10.77 10.85
CA TYR A 186 -2.03 12.23 10.73
C TYR A 186 -3.33 12.76 10.08
N GLN A 187 -4.14 11.89 9.48
CA GLN A 187 -5.36 12.28 8.73
C GLN A 187 -6.64 12.22 9.58
N HIS A 188 -6.53 11.92 10.88
CA HIS A 188 -7.67 11.68 11.76
C HIS A 188 -8.67 12.83 11.84
N GLN A 189 -8.20 14.08 11.96
CA GLN A 189 -9.08 15.24 12.04
C GLN A 189 -9.88 15.42 10.75
N GLU A 190 -9.22 15.30 9.60
CA GLU A 190 -9.79 15.49 8.27
C GLU A 190 -10.75 14.34 7.91
N ASP A 191 -10.39 13.09 8.21
CA ASP A 191 -11.26 11.93 8.05
C ASP A 191 -12.54 12.08 8.89
N THR A 192 -12.42 12.57 10.13
CA THR A 192 -13.57 12.84 11.01
C THR A 192 -14.48 13.93 10.43
N ARG A 193 -13.91 15.02 9.88
CA ARG A 193 -14.69 16.09 9.22
C ARG A 193 -15.52 15.58 8.04
N ARG A 194 -15.03 14.57 7.32
CA ARG A 194 -15.73 13.94 6.19
C ARG A 194 -16.69 12.81 6.58
N GLY A 195 -16.71 12.44 7.86
CA GLY A 195 -17.46 11.29 8.35
C GLY A 195 -16.86 9.93 7.93
N ASP A 196 -15.61 9.91 7.47
CA ASP A 196 -14.88 8.67 7.16
C ASP A 196 -14.44 8.04 8.50
N ARG A 197 -14.71 6.74 8.67
CA ARG A 197 -14.29 5.98 9.87
C ARG A 197 -13.16 5.05 9.45
N THR A 198 -11.91 5.37 9.79
CA THR A 198 -10.76 4.51 9.48
C THR A 198 -10.40 3.60 10.65
N LEU A 199 -9.68 2.51 10.37
CA LEU A 199 -9.20 1.60 11.42
C LEU A 199 -8.23 2.31 12.37
N SER A 200 -7.42 3.21 11.82
CA SER A 200 -6.41 3.95 12.57
C SER A 200 -7.03 4.92 13.58
N LEU A 201 -8.12 5.61 13.19
CA LEU A 201 -8.93 6.47 14.05
C LEU A 201 -9.43 5.73 15.29
N ARG A 202 -9.71 4.44 15.16
CA ARG A 202 -10.30 3.63 16.23
C ARG A 202 -9.26 2.94 17.12
N LEU A 203 -8.14 2.47 16.55
CA LEU A 203 -7.35 1.40 17.20
C LEU A 203 -5.83 1.60 17.19
N SER A 204 -5.28 2.60 16.49
CA SER A 204 -3.82 2.72 16.29
C SER A 204 -3.03 2.90 17.59
N LEU A 205 -3.54 3.67 18.56
CA LEU A 205 -2.82 3.91 19.82
C LEU A 205 -2.73 2.63 20.67
N ILE A 206 -3.81 1.85 20.70
CA ILE A 206 -3.85 0.56 21.42
C ILE A 206 -2.85 -0.41 20.80
N PHE A 207 -2.82 -0.52 19.47
CA PHE A 207 -1.86 -1.37 18.77
C PHE A 207 -0.42 -0.95 19.06
N LEU A 208 -0.12 0.34 18.93
CA LEU A 208 1.23 0.87 19.10
C LEU A 208 1.75 0.68 20.52
N VAL A 209 0.93 1.01 21.53
CA VAL A 209 1.30 0.80 22.94
C VAL A 209 1.47 -0.69 23.24
N ALA A 210 0.56 -1.54 22.76
CA ALA A 210 0.62 -2.97 23.04
C ALA A 210 1.79 -3.67 22.34
N THR A 211 2.20 -3.22 21.14
CA THR A 211 3.31 -3.80 20.37
C THR A 211 4.68 -3.20 20.68
N GLY A 212 4.76 -2.04 21.35
CA GLY A 212 6.02 -1.40 21.75
C GLY A 212 7.01 -2.34 22.48
N PRO A 213 6.57 -3.14 23.48
CA PRO A 213 7.43 -4.11 24.16
C PRO A 213 8.01 -5.19 23.22
N VAL A 214 7.27 -5.58 22.18
CA VAL A 214 7.67 -6.58 21.19
C VAL A 214 8.85 -6.05 20.38
N VAL A 215 8.72 -4.82 19.86
CA VAL A 215 9.78 -4.16 19.08
C VAL A 215 11.03 -3.92 19.93
N ALA A 216 10.86 -3.42 21.16
CA ALA A 216 11.98 -3.15 22.06
C ALA A 216 12.75 -4.44 22.42
N LEU A 217 12.03 -5.54 22.69
CA LEU A 217 12.66 -6.83 22.99
C LEU A 217 13.40 -7.40 21.78
N PHE A 218 12.78 -7.37 20.59
CA PHE A 218 13.40 -7.86 19.37
C PHE A 218 14.66 -7.07 19.02
N ALA A 219 14.59 -5.73 19.03
CA ALA A 219 15.74 -4.88 18.74
C ALA A 219 16.90 -5.12 19.72
N ARG A 220 16.59 -5.25 21.03
CA ARG A 220 17.58 -5.60 22.04
C ARG A 220 18.20 -6.97 21.77
N TRP A 221 17.39 -7.97 21.43
CA TRP A 221 17.87 -9.33 21.18
C TRP A 221 18.77 -9.38 19.94
N VAL A 222 18.37 -8.75 18.83
CA VAL A 222 19.21 -8.65 17.61
C VAL A 222 20.55 -8.01 17.93
N TRP A 223 20.54 -6.88 18.66
CA TRP A 223 21.78 -6.21 19.06
C TRP A 223 22.69 -7.10 19.93
N LEU A 224 22.10 -7.85 20.86
CA LEU A 224 22.82 -8.82 21.68
C LEU A 224 23.37 -9.99 20.85
N ALA A 225 22.59 -10.52 19.92
CA ALA A 225 22.96 -11.64 19.06
C ALA A 225 24.10 -11.27 18.10
N TRP A 226 24.13 -10.03 17.58
CA TRP A 226 25.26 -9.55 16.78
C TRP A 226 26.56 -9.45 17.57
N ARG A 227 26.50 -9.19 18.88
CA ARG A 227 27.68 -9.15 19.75
C ARG A 227 28.09 -10.53 20.25
N ASN A 228 27.12 -11.42 20.42
CA ASN A 228 27.33 -12.78 20.87
C ASN A 228 26.34 -13.73 20.17
N PRO A 229 26.78 -14.45 19.12
CA PRO A 229 25.94 -15.39 18.38
C PRO A 229 25.30 -16.48 19.25
N ALA A 230 25.89 -16.82 20.41
CA ALA A 230 25.31 -17.79 21.34
C ALA A 230 23.98 -17.32 21.97
N LEU A 231 23.66 -16.03 21.87
CA LEU A 231 22.38 -15.47 22.29
C LEU A 231 21.27 -15.65 21.24
N ALA A 232 21.60 -16.07 20.00
CA ALA A 232 20.61 -16.53 19.02
C ALA A 232 20.15 -17.96 19.36
N ASN A 233 19.53 -18.12 20.53
CA ASN A 233 19.21 -19.40 21.14
C ASN A 233 17.72 -19.57 21.42
N PHE A 234 17.38 -20.76 21.90
CA PHE A 234 16.02 -21.17 22.21
C PHE A 234 15.36 -20.26 23.25
N GLU A 235 16.06 -19.91 24.34
CA GLU A 235 15.51 -19.11 25.43
C GLU A 235 15.05 -17.74 24.96
N TRP A 236 15.88 -17.04 24.18
CA TRP A 236 15.51 -15.73 23.63
C TRP A 236 14.39 -15.84 22.60
N THR A 237 14.41 -16.87 21.75
CA THR A 237 13.33 -17.15 20.79
C THR A 237 12.00 -17.37 21.52
N MET A 238 12.00 -18.18 22.57
CA MET A 238 10.80 -18.47 23.35
C MET A 238 10.32 -17.25 24.15
N ARG A 239 11.24 -16.44 24.67
CA ARG A 239 10.88 -15.16 25.30
C ARG A 239 10.21 -14.22 24.30
N MET A 240 10.73 -14.15 23.08
CA MET A 240 10.15 -13.35 22.00
C MET A 240 8.73 -13.83 21.66
N ASN A 241 8.53 -15.14 21.54
CA ASN A 241 7.21 -15.74 21.29
C ASN A 241 6.21 -15.44 22.41
N LYS A 242 6.61 -15.60 23.68
CA LYS A 242 5.73 -15.31 24.84
C LYS A 242 5.32 -13.84 24.88
N VAL A 243 6.28 -12.93 24.75
CA VAL A 243 6.02 -11.49 24.83
C VAL A 243 5.17 -11.03 23.65
N SER A 244 5.52 -11.43 22.41
CA SER A 244 4.71 -11.08 21.24
C SER A 244 3.28 -11.62 21.32
N SER A 245 3.11 -12.88 21.73
CA SER A 245 1.78 -13.49 21.87
C SER A 245 0.90 -12.79 22.89
N LEU A 246 1.44 -12.49 24.10
CA LEU A 246 0.69 -11.78 25.13
C LEU A 246 0.35 -10.35 24.70
N CYS A 247 1.31 -9.62 24.16
CA CYS A 247 1.13 -8.24 23.68
C CYS A 247 0.10 -8.16 22.55
N LEU A 248 0.19 -9.03 21.54
CA LEU A 248 -0.76 -9.05 20.43
C LEU A 248 -2.16 -9.49 20.88
N SER A 249 -2.24 -10.51 21.74
CA SER A 249 -3.54 -10.96 22.30
C SER A 249 -4.21 -9.85 23.11
N ALA A 250 -3.45 -9.17 23.99
CA ALA A 250 -3.95 -8.03 24.75
C ALA A 250 -4.39 -6.88 23.82
N ALA A 251 -3.62 -6.58 22.76
CA ALA A 251 -3.98 -5.60 21.76
C ALA A 251 -5.33 -5.93 21.11
N PHE A 252 -5.48 -7.16 20.60
CA PHE A 252 -6.70 -7.57 19.91
C PHE A 252 -7.92 -7.66 20.83
N ILE A 253 -7.76 -8.11 22.07
CA ILE A 253 -8.84 -8.11 23.07
C ILE A 253 -9.27 -6.68 23.37
N ALA A 254 -8.32 -5.77 23.64
CA ALA A 254 -8.61 -4.37 23.89
C ALA A 254 -9.30 -3.72 22.69
N MET A 255 -8.84 -4.01 21.47
CA MET A 255 -9.48 -3.55 20.25
C MET A 255 -10.91 -4.08 20.10
N LEU A 256 -11.16 -5.35 20.40
CA LEU A 256 -12.49 -5.96 20.29
C LEU A 256 -13.48 -5.38 21.31
N VAL A 257 -13.01 -5.05 22.51
CA VAL A 257 -13.83 -4.41 23.55
C VAL A 257 -14.10 -2.94 23.23
N LEU A 258 -13.10 -2.21 22.74
CA LEU A 258 -13.17 -0.76 22.52
C LEU A 258 -13.71 -0.37 21.13
N SER A 259 -13.91 -1.32 20.22
CA SER A 259 -14.48 -1.09 18.88
C SER A 259 -16.00 -1.29 18.79
N ARG A 260 -16.64 -1.71 19.89
CA ARG A 260 -18.10 -1.72 20.07
C ARG A 260 -18.61 -0.33 20.43
#